data_AF-A0A553JN48-F1
#
_entry.id   AF-A0A553JN48-F1
#
_cell.length_a   1.000
_cell.length_b   1.000
_cell.length_c   1.000
_cell.angle_alpha   90.00
_cell.angle_beta   90.00
_cell.angle_gamma   90.00
#
_symmetry.space_group_name_H-M   'P 1'
#
loop_
_entity.id
_entity.type
_entity.pdbx_description
1 polymer ?
#
loop_
_entity_poly.entity_id
_entity_poly.type
_entity_poly.pdbx_seq_one_letter_code
_entity_poly.pdbx_strand_id
1 'polypeptide(L)'
;MGKINVFLATYSDDQIYLEMIERLVNEHPVEGCVPESIKYSSFSRMWIVMSVGSIETMITEWTKDQPMLFDLRHYADNNSNEEKIQSLINSFKLRGILIEEEYFKDYLAIKYIRNAYVHGGWNKKQKDYVQQRGFRTNFMMFEKSNFDRFRKVHYHIQKYLGLFKLQNDHLSRANSDLLHSRSQIFEMG
;
A
#
# COMPACT_ATOMS: atom_id res chain seq x y z
N MET A 1 6.54 19.78 13.31
CA MET A 1 6.71 18.74 12.26
C MET A 1 6.61 17.41 12.98
N GLY A 2 5.59 16.59 12.71
CA GLY A 2 5.44 15.29 13.38
C GLY A 2 6.66 14.40 13.12
N LYS A 3 7.09 13.65 14.14
CA LYS A 3 8.19 12.69 13.99
C LYS A 3 7.79 11.69 12.91
N ILE A 4 8.58 11.60 11.82
CA ILE A 4 8.35 10.63 10.75
C ILE A 4 8.41 9.23 11.38
N ASN A 5 7.40 8.39 11.11
CA ASN A 5 7.39 7.02 11.59
C ASN A 5 8.57 6.26 10.95
N VAL A 6 9.43 5.65 11.78
CA VAL A 6 10.65 4.98 11.32
C VAL A 6 10.36 3.83 10.35
N PHE A 7 9.28 3.07 10.56
CA PHE A 7 8.92 1.96 9.67
C PHE A 7 8.49 2.47 8.30
N LEU A 8 7.73 3.57 8.25
CA LEU A 8 7.36 4.20 6.98
C LEU A 8 8.58 4.69 6.20
N ALA A 9 9.54 5.31 6.90
CA ALA A 9 10.78 5.76 6.29
C ALA A 9 11.60 4.57 5.77
N THR A 10 11.81 3.53 6.59
CA THR A 10 12.59 2.35 6.20
C THR A 10 11.99 1.62 4.99
N TYR A 11 10.67 1.41 4.95
CA TYR A 11 10.07 0.80 3.78
C TYR A 11 10.25 1.64 2.51
N SER A 12 10.09 2.96 2.61
CA SER A 12 10.28 3.86 1.47
C SER A 12 11.71 3.80 0.96
N ASP A 13 12.70 3.83 1.87
CA ASP A 13 14.11 3.71 1.52
C ASP A 13 14.39 2.37 0.84
N ASP A 14 13.93 1.25 1.43
CA ASP A 14 14.12 -0.09 0.87
C ASP A 14 13.54 -0.22 -0.55
N GLN A 15 12.37 0.38 -0.81
CA GLN A 15 11.77 0.38 -2.13
C GLN A 15 12.59 1.20 -3.14
N ILE A 16 13.09 2.38 -2.75
CA ILE A 16 13.98 3.20 -3.59
C ILE A 16 15.25 2.42 -3.91
N TYR A 17 15.89 1.81 -2.90
CA TYR A 17 17.09 1.00 -3.10
C TYR A 17 16.81 -0.20 -4.00
N LEU A 18 15.65 -0.85 -3.86
CA LEU A 18 15.31 -2.00 -4.71
C LEU A 18 15.15 -1.59 -6.18
N GLU A 19 14.56 -0.44 -6.48
CA GLU A 19 14.51 0.09 -7.86
C GLU A 19 15.90 0.47 -8.38
N MET A 20 16.74 1.07 -7.53
CA MET A 20 18.12 1.39 -7.90
C MET A 20 18.93 0.13 -8.22
N ILE A 21 18.81 -0.91 -7.40
CA ILE A 21 19.47 -2.20 -7.61
C ILE A 21 18.95 -2.86 -8.88
N GLU A 22 17.65 -2.83 -9.16
CA GLU A 22 17.08 -3.37 -10.40
C GLU A 22 17.72 -2.73 -11.64
N ARG A 23 17.81 -1.40 -11.66
CA ARG A 23 18.48 -0.69 -12.75
C ARG A 23 19.96 -1.07 -12.86
N LEU A 24 20.69 -1.03 -11.76
CA LEU A 24 22.12 -1.34 -11.73
C LEU A 24 22.41 -2.78 -12.20
N VAL A 25 21.63 -3.76 -11.73
CA VAL A 25 21.77 -5.17 -12.15
C VAL A 25 21.51 -5.32 -13.64
N ASN A 26 20.52 -4.62 -14.19
CA ASN A 26 20.23 -4.69 -15.62
C ASN A 26 21.28 -4.00 -16.49
N GLU A 27 21.92 -2.95 -15.99
CA GLU A 27 22.98 -2.21 -16.69
C GLU A 27 24.38 -2.84 -16.52
N HIS A 28 24.54 -3.73 -15.54
CA HIS A 28 25.84 -4.31 -15.22
C HIS A 28 26.29 -5.34 -16.28
N PRO A 29 27.56 -5.31 -16.75
CA PRO A 29 28.04 -6.17 -17.85
C PRO A 29 27.92 -7.68 -17.62
N VAL A 30 28.01 -8.13 -16.35
CA VAL A 30 27.92 -9.55 -15.97
C VAL A 30 26.53 -9.89 -15.41
N GLU A 31 26.10 -9.23 -14.32
CA GLU A 31 24.78 -9.42 -13.71
C GLU A 31 23.59 -9.21 -14.68
N GLY A 32 23.74 -8.37 -15.70
CA GLY A 32 22.73 -8.18 -16.74
C GLY A 32 22.38 -9.47 -17.48
N CYS A 33 23.36 -10.40 -17.61
CA CYS A 33 23.22 -11.70 -18.27
C CYS A 33 22.52 -12.76 -17.41
N VAL A 34 22.26 -12.50 -16.12
CA VAL A 34 21.47 -13.41 -15.28
C VAL A 34 20.07 -13.57 -15.88
N PRO A 35 19.53 -14.80 -15.98
CA PRO A 35 18.20 -15.02 -16.53
C PRO A 35 17.14 -14.12 -15.89
N GLU A 36 16.28 -13.53 -16.73
CA GLU A 36 15.20 -12.65 -16.27
C GLU A 36 14.29 -13.33 -15.24
N SER A 37 14.01 -14.62 -15.42
CA SER A 37 13.23 -15.42 -14.48
C SER A 37 13.84 -15.45 -13.08
N ILE A 38 15.17 -15.39 -12.95
CA ILE A 38 15.86 -15.34 -11.66
C ILE A 38 15.83 -13.92 -11.08
N LYS A 39 16.20 -12.92 -11.90
CA LYS A 39 16.24 -11.51 -11.49
C LYS A 39 14.87 -11.02 -11.03
N TYR A 40 13.88 -11.09 -11.92
CA TYR A 40 12.55 -10.53 -11.65
C TYR A 40 11.73 -11.37 -10.68
N SER A 41 11.98 -12.67 -10.55
CA SER A 41 11.40 -13.44 -9.43
C SER A 41 11.94 -12.96 -8.10
N SER A 42 13.23 -12.66 -7.99
CA SER A 42 13.83 -12.15 -6.76
C SER A 42 13.35 -10.73 -6.44
N PHE A 43 13.41 -9.81 -7.41
CA PHE A 43 12.91 -8.44 -7.24
C PHE A 43 11.41 -8.41 -6.90
N SER A 44 10.60 -9.24 -7.57
CA SER A 44 9.16 -9.33 -7.28
C SER A 44 8.87 -9.74 -5.84
N ARG A 45 9.55 -10.79 -5.34
CA ARG A 45 9.31 -11.25 -3.97
C ARG A 45 9.70 -10.21 -2.93
N MET A 46 10.87 -9.56 -3.10
CA MET A 46 11.31 -8.48 -2.21
C MET A 46 10.33 -7.29 -2.26
N TRP A 47 9.95 -6.87 -3.47
CA TRP A 47 9.04 -5.74 -3.66
C TRP A 47 7.68 -5.98 -3.04
N ILE A 48 7.10 -7.17 -3.22
CA ILE A 48 5.79 -7.51 -2.67
C ILE A 48 5.81 -7.46 -1.13
N VAL A 49 6.90 -7.92 -0.49
CA VAL A 49 7.06 -7.84 0.97
C VAL A 49 7.07 -6.38 1.43
N MET A 50 7.89 -5.53 0.82
CA MET A 50 7.99 -4.11 1.19
C MET A 50 6.72 -3.32 0.84
N SER A 51 6.11 -3.60 -0.31
CA SER A 51 4.89 -2.95 -0.77
C SER A 51 3.71 -3.22 0.16
N VAL A 52 3.50 -4.47 0.58
CA VAL A 52 2.38 -4.78 1.48
C VAL A 52 2.67 -4.25 2.88
N GLY A 53 3.90 -4.41 3.38
CA GLY A 53 4.31 -3.87 4.67
C GLY A 53 4.12 -2.35 4.77
N SER A 54 4.62 -1.60 3.78
CA SER A 54 4.48 -0.14 3.73
C SER A 54 3.03 0.32 3.74
N ILE A 55 2.16 -0.26 2.89
CA ILE A 55 0.76 0.12 2.80
C ILE A 55 0.03 -0.17 4.12
N GLU A 56 0.24 -1.34 4.73
CA GLU A 56 -0.39 -1.68 6.02
C GLU A 56 0.08 -0.76 7.14
N THR A 57 1.38 -0.44 7.18
CA THR A 57 1.92 0.53 8.14
C THR A 57 1.37 1.93 7.89
N MET A 58 1.23 2.38 6.63
CA MET A 58 0.67 3.71 6.31
C MET A 58 -0.75 3.84 6.83
N ILE A 59 -1.60 2.85 6.56
CA ILE A 59 -2.99 2.86 7.01
C ILE A 59 -3.04 2.86 8.55
N THR A 60 -2.26 1.99 9.19
CA THR A 60 -2.25 1.89 10.67
C THR A 60 -1.76 3.18 11.32
N GLU A 61 -0.63 3.73 10.88
CA GLU A 61 -0.03 4.92 11.48
C GLU A 61 -0.84 6.18 11.22
N TRP A 62 -1.43 6.32 10.04
CA TRP A 62 -2.21 7.52 9.73
C TRP A 62 -3.56 7.51 10.43
N THR A 63 -4.16 6.35 10.65
CA THR A 63 -5.44 6.23 11.38
C THR A 63 -5.30 6.29 12.89
N LYS A 64 -4.09 6.05 13.39
CA LYS A 64 -3.76 6.12 14.82
C LYS A 64 -4.05 7.51 15.37
N ASP A 65 -4.81 7.56 16.45
CA ASP A 65 -5.14 8.78 17.20
C ASP A 65 -5.81 9.90 16.38
N GLN A 66 -6.41 9.58 15.22
CA GLN A 66 -7.13 10.54 14.37
C GLN A 66 -8.64 10.23 14.35
N PRO A 67 -9.47 10.93 15.15
CA PRO A 67 -10.91 10.73 15.18
C PRO A 67 -11.59 10.96 13.82
N MET A 68 -11.10 11.93 13.05
CA MET A 68 -11.62 12.25 11.72
C MET A 68 -11.28 11.20 10.65
N LEU A 69 -10.47 10.18 10.97
CA LEU A 69 -10.14 9.04 10.09
C LEU A 69 -10.91 7.77 10.48
N PHE A 70 -12.04 7.91 11.20
CA PHE A 70 -12.87 6.76 11.61
C PHE A 70 -13.21 5.82 10.44
N ASP A 71 -13.45 6.37 9.25
CA ASP A 71 -13.80 5.59 8.05
C ASP A 71 -12.75 4.54 7.67
N LEU A 72 -11.47 4.75 8.02
CA LEU A 72 -10.38 3.81 7.75
C LEU A 72 -10.06 2.92 8.95
N ARG A 73 -10.59 3.18 10.15
CA ARG A 73 -10.29 2.38 11.35
C ARG A 73 -10.73 0.93 11.18
N HIS A 74 -11.81 0.70 10.43
CA HIS A 74 -12.30 -0.64 10.11
C HIS A 74 -11.30 -1.52 9.33
N TYR A 75 -10.28 -0.91 8.70
CA TYR A 75 -9.18 -1.65 8.10
C TYR A 75 -8.29 -2.35 9.14
N ALA A 76 -8.10 -1.71 10.31
CA ALA A 76 -7.24 -2.20 11.38
C ALA A 76 -7.92 -3.29 12.24
N ASP A 77 -9.23 -3.46 12.12
CA ASP A 77 -9.99 -4.51 12.80
C ASP A 77 -9.51 -5.92 12.38
N ASN A 78 -9.77 -6.93 13.20
CA ASN A 78 -9.43 -8.34 12.95
C ASN A 78 -10.34 -9.01 11.90
N ASN A 79 -10.55 -8.32 10.78
CA ASN A 79 -11.37 -8.77 9.66
C ASN A 79 -10.54 -9.57 8.64
N SER A 80 -11.23 -10.29 7.76
CA SER A 80 -10.61 -10.95 6.60
C SER A 80 -9.93 -9.94 5.67
N ASN A 81 -9.00 -10.40 4.82
CA ASN A 81 -8.32 -9.50 3.89
C ASN A 81 -9.29 -8.90 2.87
N GLU A 82 -10.30 -9.66 2.45
CA GLU A 82 -11.40 -9.20 1.59
C GLU A 82 -12.14 -8.03 2.23
N GLU A 83 -12.58 -8.20 3.48
CA GLU A 83 -13.30 -7.16 4.22
C GLU A 83 -12.45 -5.91 4.43
N LYS A 84 -11.15 -6.07 4.71
CA LYS A 84 -10.21 -4.94 4.82
C LYS A 84 -10.13 -4.15 3.52
N ILE A 85 -9.97 -4.83 2.38
CA ILE A 85 -9.90 -4.17 1.08
C ILE A 85 -11.24 -3.50 0.72
N GLN A 86 -12.36 -4.17 1.00
CA GLN A 86 -13.68 -3.60 0.75
C GLN A 86 -13.96 -2.37 1.63
N SER A 87 -13.58 -2.42 2.90
CA SER A 87 -13.66 -1.28 3.81
C SER A 87 -12.86 -0.10 3.26
N LEU A 88 -11.62 -0.34 2.82
CA LEU A 88 -10.75 0.69 2.25
C LEU A 88 -11.37 1.35 0.99
N ILE A 89 -11.90 0.55 0.06
CA ILE A 89 -12.64 1.02 -1.12
C ILE A 89 -13.81 1.91 -0.70
N ASN A 90 -14.60 1.45 0.28
CA ASN A 90 -15.76 2.19 0.76
C ASN A 90 -15.37 3.52 1.40
N SER A 91 -14.27 3.57 2.18
CA SER A 91 -13.78 4.80 2.78
C SER A 91 -13.41 5.84 1.71
N PHE A 92 -12.73 5.43 0.63
CA PHE A 92 -12.43 6.36 -0.47
C PHE A 92 -13.70 6.89 -1.14
N LYS A 93 -14.67 6.02 -1.42
CA LYS A 93 -15.95 6.41 -2.02
C LYS A 93 -16.74 7.37 -1.13
N LEU A 94 -16.78 7.13 0.18
CA LEU A 94 -17.42 8.01 1.16
C LEU A 94 -16.84 9.42 1.14
N ARG A 95 -15.54 9.54 0.83
CA ARG A 95 -14.85 10.84 0.71
C ARG A 95 -14.89 11.47 -0.67
N GLY A 96 -15.64 10.87 -1.61
CA GLY A 96 -15.74 11.32 -2.98
C GLY A 96 -14.45 11.14 -3.79
N ILE A 97 -13.52 10.31 -3.32
CA ILE A 97 -12.29 10.00 -4.05
C ILE A 97 -12.62 8.93 -5.09
N LEU A 98 -12.56 9.31 -6.37
CA LEU A 98 -12.73 8.39 -7.48
C LEU A 98 -11.52 7.47 -7.57
N ILE A 99 -11.74 6.18 -7.35
CA ILE A 99 -10.70 5.15 -7.36
C ILE A 99 -10.87 4.16 -8.49
N GLU A 100 -9.75 3.61 -8.93
CA GLU A 100 -9.68 2.47 -9.84
C GLU A 100 -9.68 1.17 -9.03
N GLU A 101 -10.86 0.60 -8.79
CA GLU A 101 -11.04 -0.58 -7.92
C GLU A 101 -10.21 -1.81 -8.33
N GLU A 102 -9.86 -1.93 -9.61
CA GLU A 102 -9.05 -3.06 -10.09
C GLU A 102 -7.66 -3.11 -9.44
N TYR A 103 -7.07 -1.97 -9.07
CA TYR A 103 -5.80 -1.97 -8.33
C TYR A 103 -5.97 -2.44 -6.89
N PHE A 104 -7.14 -2.25 -6.28
CA PHE A 104 -7.42 -2.76 -4.94
C PHE A 104 -7.62 -4.28 -4.95
N LYS A 105 -8.28 -4.80 -5.98
CA LYS A 105 -8.39 -6.25 -6.22
C LYS A 105 -7.03 -6.87 -6.51
N ASP A 106 -6.21 -6.20 -7.31
CA ASP A 106 -4.83 -6.64 -7.54
C ASP A 106 -3.99 -6.57 -6.27
N TYR A 107 -4.16 -5.54 -5.46
CA TYR A 107 -3.48 -5.42 -4.17
C TYR A 107 -3.85 -6.56 -3.22
N LEU A 108 -5.12 -6.99 -3.20
CA LEU A 108 -5.54 -8.18 -2.46
C LEU A 108 -4.81 -9.44 -2.94
N ALA A 109 -4.71 -9.65 -4.25
CA ALA A 109 -3.97 -10.77 -4.81
C ALA A 109 -2.48 -10.71 -4.43
N ILE A 110 -1.87 -9.53 -4.49
CA ILE A 110 -0.48 -9.30 -4.07
C ILE A 110 -0.30 -9.61 -2.58
N LYS A 111 -1.26 -9.23 -1.73
CA LYS A 111 -1.26 -9.57 -0.31
C LYS A 111 -1.31 -11.08 -0.08
N TYR A 112 -2.08 -11.83 -0.89
CA TYR A 112 -2.05 -13.29 -0.85
C TYR A 112 -0.75 -13.91 -1.33
N ILE A 113 -0.14 -13.36 -2.38
CA ILE A 113 1.21 -13.76 -2.82
C ILE A 113 2.20 -13.53 -1.67
N ARG A 114 2.17 -12.35 -1.03
CA ARG A 114 3.05 -12.02 0.10
C ARG A 114 2.88 -13.02 1.24
N ASN A 115 1.64 -13.25 1.67
CA ASN A 115 1.36 -14.13 2.79
C ASN A 115 1.84 -15.56 2.51
N ALA A 116 1.60 -16.06 1.29
CA ALA A 116 2.06 -17.38 0.91
C ALA A 116 3.58 -17.49 0.80
N TYR A 117 4.26 -16.46 0.30
CA TYR A 117 5.71 -16.43 0.25
C TYR A 117 6.34 -16.39 1.65
N VAL A 118 5.84 -15.52 2.54
CA VAL A 118 6.39 -15.32 3.89
C VAL A 118 6.05 -16.49 4.83
N HIS A 119 4.85 -17.05 4.73
CA HIS A 119 4.37 -18.09 5.64
C HIS A 119 4.43 -19.51 5.04
N GLY A 120 4.98 -19.67 3.83
CA GLY A 120 5.20 -20.96 3.20
C GLY A 120 3.94 -21.67 2.67
N GLY A 121 2.82 -20.96 2.49
CA GLY A 121 1.61 -21.54 1.91
C GLY A 121 0.40 -20.61 1.83
N TRP A 122 -0.53 -20.94 0.93
CA TRP A 122 -1.87 -20.37 0.84
C TRP A 122 -2.93 -21.47 0.85
N ASN A 123 -4.17 -21.10 1.15
CA ASN A 123 -5.31 -21.99 0.90
C ASN A 123 -5.76 -21.93 -0.57
N LYS A 124 -6.63 -22.87 -0.97
CA LYS A 124 -7.13 -22.97 -2.36
C LYS A 124 -7.83 -21.69 -2.83
N LYS A 125 -8.68 -21.08 -1.99
CA LYS A 125 -9.41 -19.85 -2.35
C LYS A 125 -8.47 -18.69 -2.69
N GLN A 126 -7.42 -18.50 -1.88
CA GLN A 126 -6.41 -17.47 -2.10
C GLN A 126 -5.62 -17.72 -3.39
N LYS A 127 -5.22 -18.97 -3.63
CA LYS A 127 -4.52 -19.36 -4.86
C LYS A 127 -5.38 -19.12 -6.10
N ASP A 128 -6.64 -19.55 -6.07
CA ASP A 128 -7.59 -19.40 -7.17
C ASP A 128 -7.84 -17.91 -7.45
N TYR A 129 -7.98 -17.07 -6.41
CA TYR A 129 -8.11 -15.63 -6.56
C TYR A 129 -6.89 -14.99 -7.25
N VAL A 130 -5.68 -15.36 -6.83
CA VAL A 130 -4.43 -14.89 -7.45
C VAL A 130 -4.37 -15.26 -8.94
N GLN A 131 -4.76 -16.49 -9.30
CA GLN A 131 -4.82 -16.93 -10.71
C GLN A 131 -5.90 -16.19 -11.50
N GLN A 132 -7.08 -15.99 -10.93
CA GLN A 132 -8.17 -15.24 -11.56
C GLN A 132 -7.77 -13.78 -11.85
N ARG A 133 -6.97 -13.17 -10.98
CA ARG A 133 -6.39 -11.84 -11.20
C ARG A 133 -5.25 -11.84 -12.23
N GLY A 134 -4.89 -13.00 -12.79
CA GLY A 134 -3.85 -13.13 -13.81
C GLY A 134 -2.42 -13.05 -13.25
N PHE A 135 -2.23 -13.30 -11.96
CA PHE A 135 -0.90 -13.40 -11.36
C PHE A 135 -0.40 -14.84 -11.35
N ARG A 136 0.93 -15.00 -11.38
CA ARG A 136 1.57 -16.32 -11.28
C ARG A 136 1.44 -16.84 -9.84
N THR A 137 1.18 -18.13 -9.72
CA THR A 137 1.21 -18.82 -8.41
C THR A 137 2.53 -19.51 -8.11
N ASN A 138 3.43 -19.59 -9.10
CA ASN A 138 4.80 -20.05 -8.87
C ASN A 138 5.70 -18.83 -8.74
N PHE A 139 6.20 -18.57 -7.53
CA PHE A 139 7.03 -17.40 -7.21
C PHE A 139 8.42 -17.40 -7.88
N MET A 140 8.80 -18.51 -8.50
CA MET A 140 10.02 -18.66 -9.30
C MET A 140 9.81 -18.32 -10.78
N MET A 141 8.58 -18.00 -11.18
CA MET A 141 8.20 -17.72 -12.56
C MET A 141 7.66 -16.29 -12.72
N PHE A 142 8.02 -15.37 -11.83
CA PHE A 142 7.72 -13.97 -12.08
C PHE A 142 8.70 -13.41 -13.11
N GLU A 143 8.14 -12.67 -14.04
CA GLU A 143 8.86 -11.99 -15.11
C GLU A 143 8.83 -10.48 -14.85
N LYS A 144 9.53 -9.72 -15.71
CA LYS A 144 9.53 -8.25 -15.65
C LYS A 144 8.12 -7.66 -15.62
N SER A 145 7.20 -8.20 -16.41
CA SER A 145 5.80 -7.78 -16.47
C SER A 145 5.07 -7.94 -15.13
N ASN A 146 5.39 -8.98 -14.36
CA ASN A 146 4.85 -9.17 -13.01
C ASN A 146 5.40 -8.10 -12.08
N PHE A 147 6.72 -7.89 -12.08
CA PHE A 147 7.38 -6.87 -11.28
C PHE A 147 6.81 -5.48 -11.55
N ASP A 148 6.71 -5.08 -12.82
CA ASP A 148 6.14 -3.80 -13.24
C ASP A 148 4.67 -3.66 -12.79
N ARG A 149 3.88 -4.72 -12.86
CA ARG A 149 2.49 -4.72 -12.36
C ARG A 149 2.43 -4.56 -10.84
N PHE A 150 3.32 -5.22 -10.09
CA PHE A 150 3.39 -5.06 -8.63
C PHE A 150 3.74 -3.63 -8.23
N ARG A 151 4.70 -3.00 -8.91
CA ARG A 151 5.04 -1.58 -8.72
C ARG A 151 3.88 -0.66 -9.04
N LYS A 152 3.23 -0.88 -10.19
CA LYS A 152 2.07 -0.10 -10.60
C LYS A 152 0.97 -0.14 -9.56
N VAL A 153 0.59 -1.34 -9.09
CA VAL A 153 -0.43 -1.49 -8.04
C VAL A 153 -0.03 -0.72 -6.79
N HIS A 154 1.21 -0.90 -6.31
CA HIS A 154 1.73 -0.20 -5.15
C HIS A 154 1.57 1.32 -5.24
N TYR A 155 2.05 1.93 -6.34
CA TYR A 155 1.98 3.38 -6.54
C TYR A 155 0.53 3.89 -6.64
N HIS A 156 -0.38 3.14 -7.24
CA HIS A 156 -1.79 3.51 -7.28
C HIS A 156 -2.42 3.49 -5.88
N ILE A 157 -2.15 2.47 -5.06
CA ILE A 157 -2.67 2.42 -3.68
C ILE A 157 -2.10 3.57 -2.84
N GLN A 158 -0.79 3.82 -2.92
CA GLN A 158 -0.15 4.94 -2.23
C GLN A 158 -0.72 6.30 -2.66
N LYS A 159 -0.94 6.51 -3.95
CA LYS A 159 -1.57 7.74 -4.47
C LYS A 159 -2.91 7.99 -3.78
N TYR A 160 -3.79 6.98 -3.72
CA TYR A 160 -5.11 7.13 -3.11
C TYR A 160 -5.00 7.40 -1.61
N LEU A 161 -4.16 6.64 -0.89
CA LEU A 161 -3.90 6.89 0.52
C LEU A 161 -3.38 8.31 0.77
N GLY A 162 -2.46 8.80 -0.06
CA GLY A 162 -1.93 10.16 0.01
C GLY A 162 -3.02 11.22 -0.19
N LEU A 163 -3.89 11.06 -1.18
CA LEU A 163 -5.03 11.95 -1.41
C LEU A 163 -5.97 11.99 -0.20
N PHE A 164 -6.26 10.82 0.39
CA PHE A 164 -7.11 10.71 1.58
C PHE A 164 -6.50 11.42 2.78
N LYS A 165 -5.18 11.24 2.99
CA LYS A 165 -4.44 11.91 4.05
C LYS A 165 -4.43 13.43 3.89
N LEU A 166 -4.17 13.91 2.67
CA LEU A 166 -4.22 15.34 2.36
C LEU A 166 -5.60 15.95 2.63
N GLN A 167 -6.67 15.31 2.16
CA GLN A 167 -8.04 15.76 2.40
C GLN A 167 -8.35 15.82 3.91
N ASN A 168 -7.92 14.82 4.66
CA ASN A 168 -8.09 14.79 6.11
C ASN A 168 -7.33 15.92 6.83
N ASP A 169 -6.10 16.20 6.41
CA ASP A 169 -5.29 17.27 7.00
C ASP A 169 -5.91 18.65 6.71
N HIS A 170 -6.50 18.84 5.54
CA HIS A 170 -7.28 20.04 5.23
C HIS A 170 -8.53 20.18 6.12
N LEU A 171 -9.31 19.10 6.28
CA LEU A 171 -10.50 19.11 7.13
C LEU A 171 -10.16 19.39 8.60
N SER A 172 -9.05 18.83 9.09
CA SER A 172 -8.60 19.01 10.47
C SER A 172 -8.19 20.46 10.75
N ARG A 173 -7.50 21.12 9.80
CA ARG A 173 -7.12 22.53 9.90
C ARG A 173 -8.34 23.46 9.86
N ALA A 174 -9.26 23.22 8.92
CA ALA A 174 -10.48 24.02 8.83
C ALA A 174 -11.30 23.95 10.15
N ASN A 175 -11.36 22.77 10.77
CA ASN A 175 -12.05 22.60 12.05
C ASN A 175 -11.33 23.31 13.22
N SER A 176 -9.98 23.29 13.25
CA SER A 176 -9.23 24.04 14.28
C SER A 176 -9.42 25.55 14.15
N ASP A 177 -9.44 26.07 12.92
CA ASP A 177 -9.60 27.50 12.65
C ASP A 177 -11.00 27.98 13.05
N LEU A 178 -12.03 27.16 12.82
CA LEU A 178 -13.40 27.42 13.27
C LEU A 178 -13.54 27.42 14.79
N LEU A 179 -12.88 26.48 15.49
CA LEU A 179 -12.89 26.43 16.96
C LEU A 179 -12.16 27.64 17.55
N HIS A 180 -11.03 28.02 16.98
CA HIS A 180 -10.26 29.19 17.45
C HIS A 180 -11.02 30.50 17.22
N SER A 181 -11.69 30.64 16.08
CA SER A 181 -12.53 31.80 15.78
C SER A 181 -13.71 31.90 16.75
N ARG A 182 -14.31 30.75 17.12
CA ARG A 182 -15.39 30.70 18.12
C ARG A 182 -14.92 31.05 19.52
N SER A 183 -13.77 30.56 19.98
CA SER A 183 -13.25 30.90 21.32
C SER A 183 -12.95 32.41 21.45
N GLN A 184 -12.41 33.04 20.42
CA GLN A 184 -12.15 34.49 20.44
C GLN A 184 -13.44 35.32 20.52
N ILE A 185 -14.54 34.88 19.89
CA ILE A 185 -15.84 35.56 19.99
C ILE A 185 -16.42 35.46 21.41
N PHE A 186 -16.22 34.34 22.11
CA PHE A 186 -16.71 34.14 23.48
C PHE A 186 -15.88 34.86 24.55
N GLU A 187 -14.62 35.19 24.29
CA GLU A 187 -13.77 35.95 25.23
C GLU A 187 -13.95 37.48 25.13
N MET A 188 -14.64 37.96 24.08
CA MET A 188 -14.91 39.40 23.85
C MET A 188 -16.32 39.85 24.24
N GLY A 189 -17.16 38.97 24.77
CA GLY A 189 -18.52 39.26 25.25
C GLY A 189 -18.66 39.05 26.75
#